data_AF-A0A401Z5Q3-F1
#
_entry.id   AF-A0A401Z5Q3-F1
#
_cell.length_a   1.000
_cell.length_b   1.000
_cell.length_c   1.000
_cell.angle_alpha   90.00
_cell.angle_beta   90.00
_cell.angle_gamma   90.00
#
_symmetry.space_group_name_H-M   'P 1'
#
loop_
_entity.id
_entity.type
_entity.pdbx_description
1 polymer ?
#
loop_
_entity_poly.entity_id
_entity_poly.type
_entity_poly.pdbx_seq_one_letter_code
_entity_poly.pdbx_strand_id
1 'polypeptide(L)'
;MDHDLRDPDRPTITTTIDGRPATLPGTLADIRAALPEDQRDAFDEEINNAAIRDLAAIAVHWAIPPEEHARIAADADRIRSGDLTGVVDVHGRPVER
;
A
#
# COMPACT_ATOMS: atom_id res chain seq x y z
N MET A 1 -23.46 13.13 -11.47
CA MET A 1 -23.37 12.17 -10.35
C MET A 1 -22.05 12.46 -9.68
N ASP A 2 -22.09 13.40 -8.75
CA ASP A 2 -20.98 13.77 -7.89
C ASP A 2 -20.63 12.54 -7.06
N HIS A 3 -19.44 11.99 -7.31
CA HIS A 3 -18.92 10.86 -6.54
C HIS A 3 -18.53 11.42 -5.17
N ASP A 4 -19.49 11.37 -4.25
CA ASP A 4 -19.34 11.77 -2.86
C ASP A 4 -18.12 11.05 -2.26
N LEU A 5 -17.07 11.82 -2.00
CA LEU A 5 -15.78 11.32 -1.52
C LEU A 5 -15.79 11.02 -0.01
N ARG A 6 -16.97 10.87 0.62
CA ARG A 6 -17.13 10.79 2.08
C ARG A 6 -18.26 9.87 2.53
N ASP A 7 -18.35 8.66 1.97
CA ASP A 7 -19.10 7.58 2.61
C ASP A 7 -18.30 7.05 3.82
N PRO A 8 -18.74 7.29 5.08
CA PRO A 8 -18.00 6.90 6.28
C PRO A 8 -17.97 5.38 6.51
N ASP A 9 -18.77 4.59 5.78
CA ASP A 9 -18.81 3.12 5.89
C ASP A 9 -17.91 2.41 4.86
N ARG A 10 -17.25 3.15 3.96
CA ARG A 10 -16.28 2.52 3.06
C ARG A 10 -15.05 2.04 3.85
N PRO A 11 -14.68 0.76 3.75
CA PRO A 11 -13.53 0.26 4.46
C PRO A 11 -12.28 1.00 3.99
N THR A 12 -11.41 1.33 4.93
CA THR A 12 -10.12 1.97 4.66
C THR A 12 -9.00 1.18 5.31
N ILE A 13 -7.83 1.20 4.69
CA ILE A 13 -6.61 0.60 5.23
C ILE A 13 -5.77 1.73 5.80
N THR A 14 -5.45 1.65 7.09
CA THR A 14 -4.49 2.59 7.69
C THR A 14 -3.09 1.99 7.57
N THR A 15 -2.18 2.69 6.92
CA THR A 15 -0.77 2.32 6.82
C THR A 15 0.11 3.51 7.15
N THR A 16 1.42 3.30 7.25
CA THR A 16 2.40 4.38 7.45
C THR A 16 3.21 4.55 6.17
N ILE A 17 3.17 5.77 5.61
CA ILE A 17 3.92 6.18 4.42
C ILE A 17 4.81 7.35 4.82
N ASP A 18 6.12 7.27 4.59
CA ASP A 18 7.10 8.28 5.00
C ASP A 18 7.02 8.65 6.51
N GLY A 19 6.73 7.68 7.37
CA GLY A 19 6.57 7.91 8.82
C GLY A 19 5.30 8.67 9.20
N ARG A 20 4.39 8.92 8.24
CA ARG A 20 3.09 9.55 8.47
C ARG A 20 1.96 8.54 8.29
N PRO A 21 0.94 8.57 9.15
CA PRO A 21 -0.25 7.76 8.93
C PRO A 21 -0.93 8.19 7.63
N ALA A 22 -1.20 7.23 6.77
CA ALA A 22 -1.92 7.38 5.51
C ALA A 22 -3.11 6.45 5.47
N THR A 23 -4.24 6.97 4.97
CA THR A 23 -5.48 6.22 4.79
C THR A 23 -5.61 5.86 3.32
N LEU A 24 -5.53 4.56 3.02
CA LEU A 24 -5.70 4.00 1.69
C LEU A 24 -7.13 3.46 1.50
N PRO A 25 -7.62 3.38 0.25
CA PRO A 25 -8.89 2.73 -0.01
C PRO A 25 -8.86 1.25 0.43
N GLY A 26 -9.91 0.79 1.10
CA GLY A 26 -9.97 -0.56 1.66
C GLY A 26 -10.73 -1.57 0.80
N THR A 27 -11.03 -1.24 -0.47
CA THR A 27 -11.60 -2.18 -1.43
C THR A 27 -10.76 -2.24 -2.70
N LEU A 28 -10.71 -3.41 -3.35
CA LEU A 28 -10.04 -3.58 -4.64
C LEU A 28 -10.61 -2.66 -5.73
N ALA A 29 -11.93 -2.40 -5.67
CA ALA A 29 -12.60 -1.50 -6.62
C ALA A 29 -12.13 -0.05 -6.48
N ASP A 30 -11.96 0.43 -5.25
CA ASP A 30 -11.49 1.79 -5.00
C ASP A 30 -10.00 1.94 -5.30
N ILE A 31 -9.19 0.91 -5.01
CA ILE A 31 -7.77 0.86 -5.40
C ILE A 31 -7.66 0.96 -6.93
N ARG A 32 -8.41 0.13 -7.66
CA ARG A 32 -8.46 0.16 -9.14
C ARG A 32 -8.91 1.51 -9.70
N ALA A 33 -9.87 2.17 -9.05
CA ALA A 33 -10.37 3.47 -9.47
C ALA A 33 -9.33 4.59 -9.30
N ALA A 34 -8.46 4.47 -8.27
CA ALA A 34 -7.38 5.41 -8.01
C ALA A 34 -6.19 5.24 -8.98
N LEU A 35 -6.05 4.07 -9.62
CA LEU A 35 -4.98 3.79 -10.56
C LEU A 35 -5.17 4.52 -11.92
N PRO A 36 -4.05 4.96 -12.55
CA PRO A 36 -4.02 5.35 -13.95
C PRO A 36 -4.59 4.26 -14.86
N GLU A 37 -5.24 4.65 -15.97
CA GLU A 37 -5.96 3.71 -16.83
C GLU A 37 -5.06 2.60 -17.40
N ASP A 38 -3.81 2.92 -17.70
CA ASP A 38 -2.78 2.02 -18.20
C ASP A 38 -2.29 0.99 -17.18
N GLN A 39 -2.57 1.19 -15.89
CA GLN A 39 -2.19 0.29 -14.80
C GLN A 39 -3.35 -0.60 -14.33
N ARG A 40 -4.59 -0.31 -14.73
CA ARG A 40 -5.77 -1.05 -14.27
C ARG A 40 -5.78 -2.50 -14.75
N ASP A 41 -5.35 -2.74 -15.97
CA ASP A 41 -5.31 -4.11 -16.53
C ASP A 41 -4.25 -4.97 -15.84
N ALA A 42 -3.09 -4.39 -15.51
CA ALA A 42 -2.04 -5.08 -14.76
C ALA A 42 -2.47 -5.39 -13.32
N PHE A 43 -3.16 -4.45 -12.67
CA PHE A 43 -3.78 -4.67 -11.37
C PHE A 43 -4.80 -5.82 -11.42
N ASP A 44 -5.70 -5.80 -12.41
CA ASP A 44 -6.73 -6.83 -12.56
C ASP A 44 -6.09 -8.22 -12.79
N GLU A 45 -5.05 -8.30 -13.61
CA GLU A 45 -4.32 -9.56 -13.84
C GLU A 45 -3.65 -10.09 -12.57
N GLU A 46 -2.93 -9.25 -11.83
CA GLU A 46 -2.20 -9.68 -10.64
C GLU A 46 -3.16 -10.09 -9.51
N ILE A 47 -4.22 -9.32 -9.28
CA ILE A 47 -5.25 -9.62 -8.27
C ILE A 47 -5.97 -10.93 -8.56
N ASN A 48 -6.32 -11.19 -9.82
CA ASN A 48 -7.03 -12.42 -10.20
C ASN A 48 -6.15 -13.69 -10.08
N ASN A 49 -4.83 -13.54 -10.18
CA ASN A 49 -3.88 -14.64 -10.10
C ASN A 49 -3.21 -14.77 -8.72
N ALA A 50 -3.42 -13.81 -7.83
CA ALA A 50 -2.86 -13.81 -6.48
C ALA A 50 -3.39 -14.98 -5.64
N ALA A 51 -2.49 -15.59 -4.85
CA ALA A 51 -2.93 -16.46 -3.77
C ALA A 51 -3.71 -15.63 -2.73
N ILE A 52 -4.83 -16.15 -2.22
CA ILE A 52 -5.71 -15.42 -1.29
C ILE A 52 -4.94 -14.87 -0.08
N ARG A 53 -3.96 -15.61 0.43
CA ARG A 53 -3.12 -15.20 1.57
C ARG A 53 -2.26 -13.95 1.29
N ASP A 54 -1.95 -13.70 0.01
CA ASP A 54 -1.06 -12.63 -0.46
C ASP A 54 -1.85 -11.42 -1.00
N LEU A 55 -3.18 -11.58 -1.19
CA LEU A 55 -4.07 -10.60 -1.81
C LEU A 55 -4.04 -9.23 -1.10
N ALA A 56 -3.99 -9.21 0.23
CA ALA A 56 -3.94 -7.97 1.00
C ALA A 56 -2.62 -7.20 0.76
N ALA A 57 -1.50 -7.90 0.67
CA ALA A 57 -0.20 -7.28 0.42
C ALA A 57 -0.12 -6.71 -1.00
N ILE A 58 -0.61 -7.46 -2.00
CA ILE A 58 -0.68 -7.01 -3.39
C ILE A 58 -1.62 -5.80 -3.53
N ALA A 59 -2.80 -5.83 -2.89
CA ALA A 59 -3.72 -4.70 -2.90
C ALA A 59 -3.09 -3.43 -2.30
N VAL A 60 -2.38 -3.55 -1.17
CA VAL A 60 -1.65 -2.42 -0.57
C VAL A 60 -0.54 -1.92 -1.48
N HIS A 61 0.20 -2.82 -2.14
CA HIS A 61 1.22 -2.43 -3.12
C HIS A 61 0.65 -1.51 -4.19
N TRP A 62 -0.48 -1.88 -4.81
CA TRP A 62 -1.12 -1.06 -5.84
C TRP A 62 -1.80 0.20 -5.30
N ALA A 63 -2.17 0.23 -4.03
CA ALA A 63 -2.76 1.41 -3.40
C ALA A 63 -1.73 2.50 -3.07
N ILE A 64 -0.44 2.17 -3.07
CA ILE A 64 0.64 3.12 -2.80
C ILE A 64 0.99 3.88 -4.11
N PRO A 65 1.11 5.22 -4.07
CA PRO A 65 1.56 6.01 -5.22
C PRO A 65 2.92 5.56 -5.77
N PRO A 66 3.12 5.50 -7.10
CA PRO A 66 4.38 5.04 -7.71
C PRO A 66 5.61 5.88 -7.30
N GLU A 67 5.43 7.16 -6.95
CA GLU A 67 6.49 8.03 -6.41
C GLU A 67 7.07 7.53 -5.06
N GLU A 68 6.32 6.67 -4.36
CA GLU A 68 6.71 6.05 -3.09
C GLU A 68 7.26 4.64 -3.30
N HIS A 69 6.95 3.95 -4.42
CA HIS A 69 7.50 2.62 -4.74
C HIS A 69 9.02 2.62 -4.87
N ALA A 70 9.58 3.65 -5.51
CA ALA A 70 11.03 3.78 -5.66
C ALA A 70 11.75 3.94 -4.30
N ARG A 71 11.08 4.58 -3.34
CA ARG A 71 11.60 4.76 -1.97
C ARG A 71 11.44 3.49 -1.14
N ILE A 72 10.32 2.79 -1.26
CA ILE A 72 10.10 1.47 -0.63
C ILE A 72 11.15 0.47 -1.08
N ALA A 73 11.52 0.46 -2.37
CA ALA A 73 12.61 -0.39 -2.87
C ALA A 73 13.97 -0.03 -2.24
N ALA A 74 14.30 1.26 -2.15
CA ALA A 74 15.52 1.73 -1.51
C ALA A 74 15.55 1.41 0.00
N ASP A 75 14.43 1.55 0.70
CA ASP A 75 14.28 1.17 2.10
C ASP A 75 14.40 -0.34 2.31
N ALA A 76 13.82 -1.15 1.42
CA ALA A 76 13.93 -2.61 1.47
C ALA A 76 15.39 -3.06 1.28
N ASP A 77 16.14 -2.43 0.36
CA ASP A 77 17.56 -2.70 0.17
C ASP A 77 18.39 -2.29 1.39
N ARG A 78 18.08 -1.15 2.00
CA ARG A 78 18.71 -0.66 3.25
C ARG A 78 18.48 -1.63 4.41
N ILE A 79 17.25 -2.06 4.62
CA ILE A 79 16.88 -3.08 5.61
C ILE A 79 17.63 -4.39 5.35
N ARG A 80 17.70 -4.84 4.09
CA ARG A 80 18.43 -6.06 3.72
C ARG A 80 19.93 -5.95 3.98
N SER A 81 20.50 -4.76 3.84
CA SER A 81 21.90 -4.47 4.19
C SER A 81 22.17 -4.39 5.70
N GLY A 82 21.12 -4.50 6.54
CA GLY A 82 21.22 -4.50 8.00
C GLY A 82 21.10 -3.12 8.63
N ASP A 83 20.81 -2.08 7.85
CA ASP A 83 20.47 -0.76 8.37
C ASP A 83 18.96 -0.69 8.66
N LEU A 84 18.61 -0.81 9.94
CA LEU A 84 17.24 -0.76 10.45
C LEU A 84 16.84 0.65 10.93
N THR A 85 17.61 1.68 10.60
CA THR A 85 17.34 3.06 11.05
C THR A 85 15.94 3.50 10.61
N GLY A 86 15.05 3.75 11.57
CA GLY A 86 13.68 4.19 11.30
C GLY A 86 12.68 3.08 10.98
N VAL A 87 13.10 1.80 11.04
CA VAL A 87 12.17 0.66 10.97
C VAL A 87 11.44 0.55 12.30
N VAL A 88 10.13 0.38 12.23
CA VAL A 88 9.27 0.14 13.40
C VAL A 88 8.61 -1.22 13.31
N ASP A 89 8.40 -1.85 14.47
CA ASP A 89 7.64 -3.09 14.60
C ASP A 89 6.13 -2.87 14.38
N VAL A 90 5.36 -3.96 14.45
CA VAL A 90 3.89 -3.93 14.28
C VAL A 90 3.17 -3.10 15.35
N HIS A 91 3.86 -2.69 16.40
CA HIS A 91 3.38 -1.86 17.49
C HIS A 91 3.94 -0.43 17.42
N GLY A 92 4.61 -0.06 16.31
CA GLY A 92 5.19 1.26 16.10
C GLY A 92 6.45 1.53 16.91
N ARG A 93 7.10 0.50 17.47
CA ARG A 93 8.33 0.65 18.25
C ARG A 93 9.55 0.51 17.35
N PRO A 94 10.60 1.34 17.52
CA PRO A 94 11.83 1.17 16.76
C PRO A 94 12.39 -0.24 16.91
N VAL A 95 12.80 -0.85 15.80
CA VAL A 95 13.51 -2.13 15.84
C VAL A 95 14.95 -1.86 16.26
N GLU A 96 15.24 -2.01 17.55
CA GLU A 96 16.61 -2.01 18.08
C GLU A 96 17.24 -3.39 17.95
N ARG A 97 18.57 -3.41 17.74
CA ARG A 97 19.35 -4.61 17.45
C ARG A 97 19.91 -5.29 18.69
#